data_AF-A0A483LDU0-F1
#
_entry.id   AF-A0A483LDU0-F1
#
_cell.length_a   1.000
_cell.length_b   1.000
_cell.length_c   1.000
_cell.angle_alpha   90.00
_cell.angle_beta   90.00
_cell.angle_gamma   90.00
#
_symmetry.space_group_name_H-M   'P 1'
#
loop_
_entity.id
_entity.type
_entity.pdbx_description
1 polymer ?
#
loop_
_entity_poly.entity_id
_entity_poly.type
_entity_poly.pdbx_seq_one_letter_code
_entity_poly.pdbx_strand_id
1 'polypeptide(L)'
;MKITPIGSKVHKVVLTPKEQTESPKKGKKDNKNTNANLKLDNELYLNKNSSKIFRARYKIQVDIEDSVEVDVIYDFDFKSDTDVDQTLVSSMVIRSQVPTLVYPYIKAYLEQFLLISGYGNVPLPYVDFIENPIPGKATD
;
A
#
# COMPACT_ATOMS: atom_id res chain seq x y z
N MET A 1 -20.10 -2.53 -11.97
CA MET A 1 -18.92 -1.81 -12.51
C MET A 1 -17.75 -2.76 -12.52
N LYS A 2 -16.99 -2.82 -13.61
CA LYS A 2 -15.76 -3.58 -13.73
C LYS A 2 -14.57 -2.62 -13.70
N ILE A 3 -13.61 -2.89 -12.82
CA ILE A 3 -12.35 -2.15 -12.71
C ILE A 3 -11.21 -3.12 -12.96
N THR A 4 -10.28 -2.76 -13.83
CA THR A 4 -9.11 -3.59 -14.17
C THR A 4 -7.84 -2.79 -13.99
N PRO A 5 -6.84 -3.29 -13.25
CA PRO A 5 -5.52 -2.65 -13.19
C PRO A 5 -4.85 -2.75 -14.58
N ILE A 6 -4.30 -1.64 -15.06
CA ILE A 6 -3.61 -1.55 -16.35
C ILE A 6 -2.12 -1.25 -16.21
N GLY A 7 -1.68 -0.81 -15.03
CA GLY A 7 -0.28 -0.58 -14.73
C GLY A 7 -0.05 -0.22 -13.27
N SER A 8 1.19 -0.32 -12.82
CA SER A 8 1.61 0.13 -11.51
C SER A 8 3.01 0.73 -11.57
N LYS A 9 3.30 1.68 -10.67
CA LYS A 9 4.61 2.31 -10.56
C LYS A 9 4.92 2.76 -9.14
N VAL A 10 6.04 2.32 -8.61
CA VAL A 10 6.59 2.85 -7.35
C VAL A 10 7.25 4.20 -7.63
N HIS A 11 6.76 5.25 -6.98
CA HIS A 11 7.23 6.63 -7.15
C HIS A 11 8.31 7.02 -6.15
N LYS A 12 8.19 6.52 -4.92
CA LYS A 12 9.10 6.84 -3.83
C LYS A 12 9.13 5.68 -2.87
N VAL A 13 10.33 5.38 -2.37
CA VAL A 13 10.57 4.46 -1.26
C VAL A 13 11.60 5.11 -0.38
N VAL A 14 11.30 5.22 0.90
CA VAL A 14 12.24 5.69 1.91
C VAL A 14 12.29 4.63 2.99
N LEU A 15 13.50 4.23 3.34
CA LEU A 15 13.76 3.31 4.42
C LEU A 15 14.56 4.06 5.47
N THR A 16 14.01 4.15 6.67
CA THR A 16 14.59 4.86 7.80
C THR A 16 14.88 3.86 8.90
N PRO A 17 16.17 3.50 9.13
CA PRO A 17 16.54 2.65 10.26
C PRO A 17 16.18 3.35 11.57
N LYS A 18 15.59 2.62 12.51
CA LYS A 18 15.43 3.13 13.88
C LYS A 18 16.72 2.89 14.64
N GLU A 19 17.14 3.85 15.46
CA GLU A 19 18.31 3.68 16.31
C GLU A 19 18.06 2.51 17.28
N GLN A 20 18.83 1.44 17.11
CA GLN A 20 18.83 0.32 18.04
C GLN A 20 19.39 0.80 19.38
N THR A 21 18.58 0.78 20.43
CA THR A 21 19.09 1.04 21.79
C THR A 21 20.01 -0.07 22.28
N GLU A 22 20.03 -1.28 21.67
CA GLU A 22 21.02 -2.31 21.96
C GLU A 22 21.32 -3.18 20.72
N SER A 23 22.60 -3.52 20.53
CA SER A 23 23.09 -4.36 19.42
C SER A 23 22.45 -5.76 19.43
N PRO A 24 22.15 -6.39 18.27
CA PRO A 24 21.55 -7.71 18.25
C PRO A 24 22.58 -8.75 18.72
N LYS A 25 22.29 -9.43 19.83
CA LYS A 25 23.01 -10.66 20.22
C LYS A 25 22.84 -11.69 19.10
N LYS A 26 23.93 -11.97 18.38
CA LYS A 26 24.03 -13.09 17.44
C LYS A 26 23.56 -14.38 18.14
N GLY A 27 22.45 -14.94 17.64
CA GLY A 27 22.01 -16.28 17.99
C GLY A 27 20.66 -16.35 18.67
N LYS A 28 19.58 -16.22 17.88
CA LYS A 28 18.36 -17.00 18.07
C LYS A 28 17.47 -16.90 16.83
N LYS A 29 17.29 -18.03 16.15
CA LYS A 29 16.14 -18.26 15.26
C LYS A 29 14.90 -18.35 16.13
N ASP A 30 14.42 -17.22 16.61
CA ASP A 30 13.09 -17.14 17.20
C ASP A 30 12.18 -16.54 16.12
N ASN A 31 11.19 -17.31 15.68
CA ASN A 31 9.97 -16.82 15.03
C ASN A 31 9.25 -15.87 16.01
N LYS A 32 9.85 -14.72 16.32
CA LYS A 32 9.11 -13.61 16.90
C LYS A 32 8.21 -13.12 15.77
N ASN A 33 6.89 -13.20 15.98
CA ASN A 33 5.93 -12.44 15.20
C ASN A 33 6.44 -11.00 15.15
N THR A 34 7.03 -10.59 14.02
CA THR A 34 7.47 -9.23 13.81
C THR A 34 6.20 -8.39 13.79
N ASN A 35 5.97 -7.58 14.83
CA ASN A 35 4.81 -6.69 14.91
C ASN A 35 5.00 -5.57 13.89
N ALA A 36 4.63 -5.82 12.64
CA ALA A 36 4.61 -4.81 11.59
C ALA A 36 3.27 -4.06 11.67
N ASN A 37 3.32 -2.76 11.97
CA ASN A 37 2.16 -1.89 11.86
C ASN A 37 2.10 -1.30 10.44
N LEU A 38 0.94 -1.41 9.80
CA LEU A 38 0.72 -0.91 8.45
C LEU A 38 -0.32 0.21 8.51
N LYS A 39 0.07 1.39 8.02
CA LYS A 39 -0.85 2.48 7.70
C LYS A 39 -0.91 2.65 6.19
N LEU A 40 -2.12 2.79 5.68
CA LEU A 40 -2.37 2.89 4.26
C LEU A 40 -3.42 3.98 4.03
N ASP A 41 -3.03 5.00 3.29
CA ASP A 41 -3.88 6.09 2.81
C ASP A 41 -3.87 6.11 1.28
N ASN A 42 -4.89 6.68 0.65
CA ASN A 42 -4.95 6.79 -0.79
C ASN A 42 -5.42 8.15 -1.30
N GLU A 43 -4.94 8.50 -2.48
CA GLU A 43 -5.38 9.65 -3.27
C GLU A 43 -5.82 9.14 -4.64
N LEU A 44 -6.88 9.73 -5.18
CA LEU A 44 -7.41 9.38 -6.49
C LEU A 44 -7.26 10.55 -7.44
N TYR A 45 -6.77 10.25 -8.64
CA TYR A 45 -6.61 11.21 -9.73
C TYR A 45 -7.45 10.75 -10.91
N LEU A 46 -8.39 11.60 -11.33
CA LEU A 46 -9.21 11.37 -12.50
C LEU A 46 -8.47 11.85 -13.76
N ASN A 47 -8.55 11.10 -14.84
CA ASN A 47 -7.92 11.49 -16.09
C ASN A 47 -8.80 12.50 -16.85
N LYS A 48 -8.28 13.72 -17.05
CA LYS A 48 -8.98 14.81 -17.76
C LYS A 48 -9.31 14.49 -19.22
N ASN A 49 -8.56 13.59 -19.85
CA ASN A 49 -8.74 13.21 -21.25
C ASN A 49 -9.56 11.93 -21.42
N SER A 50 -9.78 11.15 -20.36
CA SER A 50 -10.52 9.89 -20.43
C SER A 50 -11.18 9.57 -19.09
N SER A 51 -12.50 9.74 -19.02
CA SER A 51 -13.31 9.41 -17.83
C SER A 51 -13.25 7.94 -17.41
N LYS A 52 -12.73 7.05 -18.27
CA LYS A 52 -12.61 5.61 -17.99
C LYS A 52 -11.25 5.21 -17.40
N ILE A 53 -10.32 6.16 -17.28
CA ILE A 53 -8.99 5.94 -16.72
C ILE A 53 -8.86 6.77 -15.47
N PHE A 54 -8.38 6.15 -14.41
CA PHE A 54 -8.07 6.85 -13.17
C PHE A 54 -6.85 6.20 -12.53
N ARG A 55 -6.22 6.95 -11.62
CA ARG A 55 -5.08 6.51 -10.85
C ARG A 55 -5.41 6.52 -9.38
N ALA A 56 -5.08 5.45 -8.68
CA ALA A 56 -5.02 5.44 -7.22
C ALA A 56 -3.57 5.46 -6.78
N ARG A 57 -3.19 6.49 -6.03
CA ARG A 57 -1.89 6.61 -5.37
C ARG A 57 -2.04 6.15 -3.94
N TYR A 58 -1.24 5.18 -3.55
CA TYR A 58 -1.19 4.69 -2.18
C TYR A 58 0.01 5.28 -1.47
N LYS A 59 -0.24 5.89 -0.31
CA LYS A 59 0.77 6.32 0.65
C LYS A 59 0.79 5.27 1.75
N ILE A 60 1.85 4.48 1.77
CA ILE A 60 1.98 3.33 2.66
C ILE A 60 3.11 3.63 3.63
N GLN A 61 2.85 3.43 4.91
CA GLN A 61 3.83 3.51 5.98
C GLN A 61 3.83 2.16 6.71
N VAL A 62 4.98 1.48 6.68
CA VAL A 62 5.22 0.24 7.42
C VAL A 62 6.16 0.57 8.56
N ASP A 63 5.72 0.26 9.78
CA ASP A 63 6.52 0.42 10.97
C ASP A 63 6.87 -0.95 11.55
N ILE A 64 8.15 -1.28 11.59
CA ILE A 64 8.66 -2.48 12.26
C ILE A 64 9.28 -2.04 13.57
N GLU A 65 8.68 -2.54 14.66
CA GLU A 65 9.08 -2.25 16.04
C GLU A 65 10.61 -2.39 16.22
N ASP A 66 11.23 -1.34 16.77
CA ASP A 66 12.66 -1.24 17.07
C ASP A 66 13.64 -1.54 15.92
N SER A 67 13.16 -1.55 14.66
CA SER A 67 13.98 -1.96 13.52
C SER A 67 14.03 -0.88 12.43
N VAL A 68 12.89 -0.60 11.80
CA VAL A 68 12.86 0.21 10.58
C VAL A 68 11.47 0.74 10.30
N GLU A 69 11.42 1.93 9.73
CA GLU A 69 10.23 2.53 9.14
C GLU A 69 10.41 2.61 7.62
N VAL A 70 9.36 2.25 6.87
CA VAL A 70 9.35 2.29 5.41
C VAL A 70 8.17 3.10 4.91
N ASP A 71 8.44 4.16 4.18
CA ASP A 71 7.45 4.97 3.47
C ASP A 71 7.48 4.68 1.97
N VAL A 72 6.33 4.32 1.39
CA VAL A 72 6.20 4.05 -0.04
C VAL A 72 5.07 4.87 -0.65
N ILE A 73 5.35 5.45 -1.81
CA ILE A 73 4.33 6.00 -2.71
C ILE A 73 4.22 5.05 -3.91
N TYR A 74 3.07 4.39 -4.05
CA TYR A 74 2.82 3.41 -5.10
C TYR A 74 1.56 3.79 -5.89
N ASP A 75 1.73 4.11 -7.17
CA ASP A 75 0.63 4.43 -8.07
C ASP A 75 0.15 3.17 -8.79
N PHE A 76 -1.16 3.04 -8.92
CA PHE A 76 -1.83 2.04 -9.74
C PHE A 76 -2.79 2.74 -10.70
N ASP A 77 -2.65 2.42 -11.98
CA ASP A 77 -3.52 2.90 -13.04
C ASP A 77 -4.60 1.86 -13.32
N PHE A 78 -5.83 2.33 -13.49
CA PHE A 78 -6.99 1.48 -13.71
C PHE A 78 -7.77 1.92 -14.93
N LYS A 79 -8.43 0.94 -15.55
CA LYS A 79 -9.47 1.13 -16.55
C LYS A 79 -10.80 0.64 -16.00
N SER A 80 -11.83 1.46 -16.15
CA SER A 80 -13.22 1.09 -15.89
C SER A 80 -14.02 0.89 -17.18
N ASP A 81 -15.05 0.06 -17.11
CA ASP A 81 -16.08 -0.06 -18.14
C ASP A 81 -17.05 1.14 -18.17
N THR A 82 -17.24 1.78 -17.01
CA THR A 82 -18.05 2.99 -16.82
C THR A 82 -17.19 4.23 -16.59
N ASP A 83 -17.81 5.39 -16.72
CA ASP A 83 -17.15 6.66 -16.43
C ASP A 83 -16.95 6.82 -14.92
N VAL A 84 -15.77 7.32 -14.54
CA VAL A 84 -15.37 7.58 -13.16
C VAL A 84 -15.43 9.09 -12.93
N ASP A 85 -16.34 9.48 -12.07
CA ASP A 85 -16.53 10.86 -11.64
C ASP A 85 -16.24 11.02 -10.13
N GLN A 86 -16.34 12.26 -9.63
CA GLN A 86 -16.11 12.58 -8.22
C GLN A 86 -17.07 11.86 -7.26
N THR A 87 -18.26 11.47 -7.72
CA THR A 87 -19.24 10.75 -6.89
C THR A 87 -18.79 9.31 -6.66
N LEU A 88 -18.14 8.73 -7.67
CA LEU A 88 -17.61 7.38 -7.62
C LEU A 88 -16.37 7.27 -6.73
N VAL A 89 -15.60 8.36 -6.58
CA VAL A 89 -14.42 8.43 -5.68
C VAL A 89 -14.78 8.07 -4.24
N SER A 90 -15.95 8.49 -3.78
CA SER A 90 -16.43 8.21 -2.42
C SER A 90 -17.17 6.88 -2.28
N SER A 91 -17.35 6.14 -3.38
CA SER A 91 -18.11 4.89 -3.41
C SER A 91 -17.33 3.73 -2.76
N MET A 92 -18.07 2.74 -2.25
CA MET A 92 -17.46 1.50 -1.72
C MET A 92 -16.67 0.72 -2.76
N VAL A 93 -16.99 0.87 -4.06
CA VAL A 93 -16.21 0.26 -5.14
C VAL A 93 -14.77 0.79 -5.10
N ILE A 94 -14.60 2.10 -5.00
CA ILE A 94 -13.28 2.71 -4.95
C ILE A 94 -12.62 2.54 -3.59
N ARG A 95 -13.37 2.58 -2.50
CA ARG A 95 -12.84 2.54 -1.13
C ARG A 95 -12.54 1.14 -0.60
N SER A 96 -13.15 0.10 -1.17
CA SER A 96 -12.96 -1.31 -0.78
C SER A 96 -12.39 -2.14 -1.92
N GLN A 97 -13.09 -2.22 -3.05
CA GLN A 97 -12.74 -3.17 -4.13
C GLN A 97 -11.39 -2.83 -4.78
N VAL A 98 -11.12 -1.55 -5.05
CA VAL A 98 -9.85 -1.13 -5.65
C VAL A 98 -8.65 -1.47 -4.75
N PRO A 99 -8.65 -1.11 -3.45
CA PRO A 99 -7.62 -1.57 -2.50
C PRO A 99 -7.47 -3.08 -2.41
N THR A 100 -8.57 -3.85 -2.36
CA THR A 100 -8.51 -5.31 -2.35
C THR A 100 -7.78 -5.88 -3.57
N LEU A 101 -7.95 -5.26 -4.75
CA LEU A 101 -7.28 -5.68 -5.97
C LEU A 101 -5.76 -5.43 -5.93
N VAL A 102 -5.32 -4.32 -5.35
CA VAL A 102 -3.90 -3.91 -5.43
C VAL A 102 -3.07 -4.20 -4.19
N TYR A 103 -3.71 -4.40 -3.04
CA TYR A 103 -3.01 -4.72 -1.80
C TYR A 103 -2.07 -5.93 -1.89
N PRO A 104 -2.40 -7.03 -2.60
CA PRO A 104 -1.46 -8.13 -2.80
C PRO A 104 -0.13 -7.70 -3.46
N TYR A 105 -0.17 -6.73 -4.38
CA TYR A 105 1.01 -6.20 -5.05
C TYR A 105 1.81 -5.27 -4.13
N ILE A 106 1.13 -4.46 -3.32
CA ILE A 106 1.76 -3.61 -2.29
C ILE A 106 2.48 -4.49 -1.27
N LYS A 107 1.79 -5.51 -0.75
CA LYS A 107 2.31 -6.47 0.22
C LYS A 107 3.55 -7.19 -0.34
N ALA A 108 3.45 -7.80 -1.52
CA ALA A 108 4.56 -8.51 -2.13
C ALA A 108 5.77 -7.60 -2.39
N TYR A 109 5.54 -6.36 -2.81
CA TYR A 109 6.61 -5.38 -3.01
C TYR A 109 7.36 -5.06 -1.71
N LEU A 110 6.64 -4.74 -0.64
CA LEU A 110 7.23 -4.37 0.64
C LEU A 110 7.96 -5.54 1.31
N GLU A 111 7.37 -6.74 1.30
CA GLU A 111 7.98 -7.95 1.85
C GLU A 111 9.29 -8.29 1.12
N GLN A 112 9.28 -8.21 -0.21
CA GLN A 112 10.50 -8.43 -1.01
C GLN A 112 11.53 -7.33 -0.79
N PHE A 113 11.10 -6.06 -0.72
CA PHE A 113 11.98 -4.91 -0.49
C PHE A 113 12.72 -5.05 0.85
N LEU A 114 12.00 -5.33 1.94
CA LEU A 114 12.59 -5.56 3.26
C LEU A 114 13.56 -6.75 3.27
N LEU A 115 13.20 -7.84 2.59
CA LEU A 115 14.04 -9.02 2.47
C LEU A 115 15.38 -8.69 1.80
N ILE A 116 15.35 -8.03 0.63
CA ILE A 116 16.58 -7.69 -0.10
C ILE A 116 17.38 -6.55 0.55
N SER A 117 16.74 -5.74 1.40
CA SER A 117 17.39 -4.73 2.24
C SER A 117 18.04 -5.30 3.50
N GLY A 118 17.92 -6.60 3.76
CA GLY A 118 18.59 -7.27 4.88
C GLY A 118 17.79 -7.32 6.19
N TYR A 119 16.53 -6.88 6.18
CA TYR A 119 15.63 -6.94 7.35
C TYR A 119 14.95 -8.31 7.52
N GLY A 120 15.18 -9.22 6.57
CA GLY A 120 14.65 -10.58 6.61
C GLY A 120 13.19 -10.66 6.15
N ASN A 121 12.56 -11.80 6.42
CA ASN A 121 11.16 -12.01 6.07
C ASN A 121 10.27 -11.35 7.13
N VAL A 122 9.57 -10.29 6.73
CA VAL A 122 8.60 -9.58 7.57
C VAL A 122 7.23 -9.75 6.95
N PRO A 123 6.42 -10.73 7.40
CA PRO A 123 5.08 -10.92 6.86
C PRO A 123 4.19 -9.74 7.24
N LEU A 124 3.63 -9.06 6.25
CA LEU A 124 2.67 -7.98 6.49
C LEU A 124 1.26 -8.55 6.75
N PRO A 125 0.45 -7.88 7.59
CA PRO A 125 -0.88 -8.34 7.92
C PRO A 125 -1.80 -8.36 6.69
N TYR A 126 -2.87 -9.17 6.76
CA TYR A 126 -3.98 -9.02 5.83
C TYR A 126 -4.83 -7.82 6.25
N VAL A 127 -5.31 -7.06 5.27
CA VAL A 127 -6.22 -5.94 5.50
C VAL A 127 -7.55 -6.28 4.83
N ASP A 128 -8.62 -6.29 5.62
CA ASP A 128 -9.98 -6.42 5.11
C ASP A 128 -10.54 -5.04 4.77
N PHE A 129 -10.47 -4.67 3.49
CA PHE A 129 -11.02 -3.41 3.00
C PHE A 129 -12.54 -3.42 2.82
N ILE A 130 -13.20 -4.59 2.95
CA ILE A 130 -14.66 -4.69 2.95
C ILE A 130 -15.18 -4.22 4.31
N GLU A 131 -14.58 -4.72 5.40
CA GLU A 131 -14.91 -4.28 6.76
C GLU A 131 -14.34 -2.89 7.08
N ASN A 132 -13.13 -2.59 6.60
CA ASN A 132 -12.41 -1.35 6.89
C ASN A 132 -12.04 -0.60 5.59
N PRO A 133 -13.01 0.03 4.91
CA PRO A 133 -12.76 0.80 3.68
C PRO A 133 -11.83 1.98 3.92
N ILE A 134 -10.92 2.26 2.97
CA ILE A 134 -10.03 3.42 3.06
C ILE A 134 -10.86 4.70 3.06
N PRO A 135 -10.49 5.75 3.81
CA PRO A 135 -11.11 7.07 3.70
C PRO A 135 -11.06 7.59 2.25
N GLY A 136 -12.21 7.86 1.65
CA GLY A 136 -12.27 8.44 0.31
C GLY A 136 -11.88 9.92 0.34
N LYS A 137 -10.67 10.24 -0.12
CA LYS A 137 -10.25 11.64 -0.37
C LYS A 137 -9.99 11.82 -1.85
N ALA A 138 -10.86 12.58 -2.52
CA ALA A 138 -10.59 13.07 -3.86
C ALA A 138 -9.58 14.22 -3.77
N THR A 139 -8.57 14.24 -4.65
CA THR A 139 -7.68 15.39 -4.82
C THR A 139 -7.89 15.93 -6.24
N ASP A 140 -8.26 17.20 -6.35
CA ASP A 140 -8.54 17.88 -7.63
C ASP A 140 -7.29 18.11 -8.50
#